data_AF-A0AAJ0N2F6-F1
#
_entry.id   AF-A0AAJ0N2F6-F1
#
_cell.length_a   1.000
_cell.length_b   1.000
_cell.length_c   1.000
_cell.angle_alpha   90.00
_cell.angle_beta   90.00
_cell.angle_gamma   90.00
#
_symmetry.space_group_name_H-M   'P 1'
#
loop_
_entity.id
_entity.type
_entity.pdbx_description
1 polymer ?
#
loop_
_entity_poly.entity_id
_entity_poly.type
_entity_poly.pdbx_seq_one_letter_code
_entity_poly.pdbx_strand_id
1 'polypeptide(L)'
;MIALTEYLLSALLLVGTFFILIGALGLVKLSDFFKRLHAPTKASTLGVGCVLLGSVGYHLFLGVDPQPRELLITVFLFITAPISAHMMAKAALSLMMEDRPEVPNHGNMEKEGLPSPSTEGDVGENAETAKQHERPASQPR
;
A
#
# COMPACT_ATOMS: atom_id res chain seq x y z
N MET A 1 -36.28 1.15 -18.34
CA MET A 1 -35.13 0.45 -17.74
C MET A 1 -33.86 1.30 -17.83
N ILE A 2 -33.52 1.83 -19.01
CA ILE A 2 -32.32 2.67 -19.23
C ILE A 2 -32.22 3.87 -18.26
N ALA A 3 -33.29 4.65 -18.11
CA ALA A 3 -33.29 5.82 -17.20
C ALA A 3 -32.98 5.46 -15.74
N LEU A 4 -33.47 4.31 -15.24
CA LEU A 4 -33.16 3.85 -13.88
C LEU A 4 -31.67 3.51 -13.74
N THR A 5 -31.09 2.87 -14.75
CA THR A 5 -29.66 2.54 -14.79
C THR A 5 -28.80 3.79 -14.80
N GLU A 6 -29.18 4.83 -15.55
CA GLU A 6 -28.47 6.12 -15.60
C GLU A 6 -28.45 6.79 -14.22
N TYR A 7 -29.60 6.84 -13.52
CA TYR A 7 -29.66 7.38 -12.16
C TYR A 7 -28.80 6.59 -11.18
N LEU A 8 -28.80 5.26 -11.28
CA LEU A 8 -28.02 4.39 -10.40
C LEU A 8 -26.50 4.55 -10.63
N LEU A 9 -26.07 4.63 -11.89
CA LEU A 9 -24.67 4.90 -12.25
C LEU A 9 -24.24 6.30 -11.81
N SER A 10 -25.08 7.32 -12.02
CA SER A 10 -24.80 8.69 -11.59
C SER A 10 -24.62 8.76 -10.07
N ALA A 11 -25.49 8.12 -9.30
CA ALA A 11 -25.37 8.04 -7.85
C ALA A 11 -24.08 7.31 -7.42
N LEU A 12 -23.74 6.20 -8.08
CA LEU A 12 -22.51 5.45 -7.79
C LEU A 12 -21.25 6.29 -8.06
N LEU A 13 -21.23 7.04 -9.17
CA LEU A 13 -20.13 7.96 -9.51
C LEU A 13 -20.03 9.10 -8.50
N LEU A 14 -21.15 9.73 -8.12
CA LEU A 14 -21.19 10.79 -7.10
C LEU A 14 -20.60 10.32 -5.77
N VAL A 15 -20.99 9.15 -5.31
CA VAL A 15 -20.46 8.54 -4.10
C VAL A 15 -18.96 8.25 -4.25
N GLY A 16 -18.55 7.68 -5.38
CA GLY A 16 -17.14 7.41 -5.68
C GLY A 16 -16.28 8.68 -5.65
N THR A 17 -16.70 9.73 -6.35
CA THR A 17 -16.01 11.02 -6.38
C THR A 17 -15.97 11.69 -5.01
N PHE A 18 -17.03 11.57 -4.21
CA PHE A 18 -17.04 12.07 -2.83
C PHE A 18 -15.95 11.41 -1.99
N PHE A 19 -15.79 10.08 -2.07
CA PHE A 19 -14.71 9.39 -1.37
C PHE A 19 -13.32 9.79 -1.86
N ILE A 20 -13.15 10.00 -3.17
CA ILE A 20 -11.89 10.51 -3.76
C ILE A 20 -11.56 11.90 -3.20
N LEU A 21 -12.56 12.80 -3.15
CA LEU A 21 -12.40 14.15 -2.62
C LEU A 21 -12.01 14.14 -1.14
N ILE A 22 -12.70 13.34 -0.32
CA ILE A 22 -12.38 13.20 1.10
C ILE A 22 -10.99 12.60 1.30
N GLY A 23 -10.59 11.63 0.48
CA GLY A 23 -9.23 11.07 0.54
C GLY A 23 -8.16 12.08 0.19
N ALA A 24 -8.38 12.90 -0.84
CA ALA A 24 -7.48 13.98 -1.23
C ALA A 24 -7.38 15.06 -0.13
N LEU A 25 -8.51 15.47 0.44
CA LEU A 25 -8.54 16.41 1.58
C LEU A 25 -7.85 15.82 2.82
N GLY A 26 -8.06 14.54 3.10
CA GLY A 26 -7.39 13.83 4.20
C GLY A 26 -5.87 13.74 4.01
N LEU A 27 -5.39 13.64 2.77
CA LEU A 27 -3.96 13.64 2.47
C LEU A 27 -3.28 14.99 2.77
N VAL A 28 -3.99 16.09 2.51
CA VAL A 28 -3.49 17.48 2.69
C VAL A 28 -3.63 17.94 4.15
N LYS A 29 -4.69 17.52 4.86
CA LYS A 29 -5.06 18.08 6.17
C LYS A 29 -4.42 17.37 7.36
N LEU A 30 -4.01 16.11 7.25
CA LEU A 30 -3.44 15.36 8.37
C LEU A 30 -1.91 15.48 8.38
N SER A 31 -1.31 15.79 9.54
CA SER A 31 0.15 15.98 9.69
C SER A 31 0.94 14.69 9.93
N ASP A 32 0.26 13.57 10.21
CA ASP A 32 0.87 12.28 10.61
C ASP A 32 0.74 11.25 9.48
N PHE A 33 1.86 10.63 9.07
CA PHE A 33 2.00 9.82 7.84
C PHE A 33 1.06 8.61 7.81
N PHE A 34 0.83 7.93 8.95
CA PHE A 34 -0.06 6.78 9.03
C PHE A 34 -1.54 7.17 8.95
N LYS A 35 -1.91 8.30 9.57
CA LYS A 35 -3.26 8.84 9.45
C LYS A 35 -3.51 9.37 8.03
N ARG A 36 -2.47 9.87 7.35
CA ARG A 36 -2.46 10.21 5.92
C ARG A 36 -2.50 8.99 5.00
N LEU A 37 -2.22 7.76 5.44
CA LEU A 37 -2.26 6.58 4.57
C LEU A 37 -3.66 5.93 4.56
N HIS A 38 -4.40 6.06 5.66
CA HIS A 38 -5.76 5.53 5.77
C HIS A 38 -6.77 6.28 4.88
N ALA A 39 -6.63 7.61 4.74
CA ALA A 39 -7.51 8.43 3.90
C ALA A 39 -7.40 8.12 2.39
N PRO A 40 -6.20 8.06 1.77
CA PRO A 40 -6.00 7.62 0.38
C PRO A 40 -6.41 6.17 0.16
N THR A 41 -6.19 5.27 1.13
CA THR A 41 -6.59 3.87 0.99
C THR A 41 -8.10 3.72 0.83
N LYS A 42 -8.90 4.50 1.59
CA LYS A 42 -10.37 4.55 1.44
C LYS A 42 -10.80 5.14 0.10
N ALA A 43 -10.12 6.19 -0.37
CA ALA A 43 -10.38 6.78 -1.67
C ALA A 43 -10.07 5.83 -2.84
N SER A 44 -8.98 5.06 -2.75
CA SER A 44 -8.63 4.10 -3.81
C SER A 44 -9.55 2.88 -3.82
N THR A 45 -9.93 2.33 -2.66
CA THR A 45 -10.80 1.14 -2.63
C THR A 45 -12.25 1.47 -2.95
N LEU A 46 -12.85 2.45 -2.27
CA LEU A 46 -14.27 2.80 -2.50
C LEU A 46 -14.42 3.78 -3.65
N GLY A 47 -13.59 4.81 -3.74
CA GLY A 47 -13.72 5.84 -4.77
C GLY A 47 -13.46 5.31 -6.17
N VAL A 48 -12.23 4.82 -6.42
CA VAL A 48 -11.86 4.26 -7.73
C VAL A 48 -12.66 2.98 -8.02
N GLY A 49 -12.94 2.15 -7.01
CA GLY A 49 -13.79 0.96 -7.16
C GLY A 49 -15.20 1.30 -7.67
N CYS A 50 -15.87 2.29 -7.08
CA CYS A 50 -17.19 2.75 -7.55
C CYS A 50 -17.14 3.31 -8.97
N VAL A 51 -16.09 4.05 -9.33
CA VAL A 51 -15.93 4.60 -10.69
C VAL A 51 -15.79 3.50 -11.74
N LEU A 52 -15.02 2.46 -11.44
CA LEU A 52 -14.84 1.32 -12.36
C LEU A 52 -16.10 0.48 -12.47
N LEU A 53 -16.79 0.21 -11.36
CA LEU A 53 -18.08 -0.47 -11.37
C LEU A 53 -19.11 0.32 -12.19
N GLY A 54 -19.13 1.64 -12.07
CA GLY A 54 -19.97 2.53 -12.89
C GLY A 54 -19.62 2.45 -14.37
N SER A 55 -18.34 2.46 -14.72
CA SER A 55 -17.85 2.34 -16.10
C SER A 55 -18.20 0.99 -16.73
N VAL A 56 -17.95 -0.13 -16.04
CA VAL A 56 -18.30 -1.47 -16.52
C VAL A 56 -19.81 -1.61 -16.66
N GLY A 57 -20.58 -1.10 -15.69
CA GLY A 57 -22.04 -1.06 -15.76
C GLY A 57 -22.54 -0.25 -16.96
N TYR A 58 -21.90 0.88 -17.26
CA TYR A 58 -22.29 1.74 -18.38
C TYR A 58 -22.16 1.00 -19.72
N HIS A 59 -21.01 0.35 -19.95
CA HIS A 59 -20.80 -0.43 -21.18
C HIS A 59 -21.73 -1.64 -21.27
N LEU A 60 -22.03 -2.30 -20.16
CA LEU A 60 -22.90 -3.48 -20.14
C LEU A 60 -24.37 -3.15 -20.47
N PHE A 61 -24.87 -1.98 -20.03
CA PHE A 61 -26.28 -1.62 -20.17
C PHE A 61 -26.59 -0.68 -21.34
N LEU A 62 -25.65 0.16 -21.78
CA LEU A 62 -25.87 1.07 -22.92
C LEU A 62 -25.35 0.52 -24.27
N GLY A 63 -24.68 -0.63 -24.29
CA GLY A 63 -24.33 -1.34 -25.53
C GLY A 63 -23.38 -0.55 -26.44
N VAL A 64 -22.65 0.42 -25.90
CA VAL A 64 -21.61 1.14 -26.63
C VAL A 64 -20.37 0.26 -26.61
N ASP A 65 -19.96 -0.24 -27.78
CA ASP A 65 -18.72 -1.00 -27.90
C ASP A 65 -17.58 -0.20 -27.26
N PRO A 66 -16.89 -0.77 -26.24
CA PRO A 66 -15.78 -0.09 -25.61
C PRO A 66 -14.72 0.18 -26.67
N GLN A 67 -14.49 1.45 -26.97
CA GLN A 67 -13.38 1.82 -27.82
C GLN A 67 -12.11 1.34 -27.11
N PRO A 68 -11.20 0.65 -27.81
CA PRO A 68 -10.01 0.07 -27.18
C PRO A 68 -9.16 1.13 -26.44
N ARG A 69 -9.27 2.40 -26.83
CA ARG A 69 -8.64 3.54 -26.15
C ARG A 69 -9.21 3.81 -24.75
N GLU A 70 -10.52 3.79 -24.57
CA GLU A 70 -11.16 4.04 -23.26
C GLU A 70 -10.85 2.89 -22.29
N LEU A 71 -10.91 1.65 -22.78
CA LEU A 71 -10.54 0.48 -22.00
C LEU A 71 -9.07 0.54 -21.58
N LEU A 72 -8.16 0.91 -22.50
CA LEU A 72 -6.74 1.05 -22.22
C LEU A 72 -6.48 2.09 -21.13
N ILE A 73 -7.08 3.27 -21.22
CA ILE A 73 -6.91 4.35 -20.21
C ILE A 73 -7.43 3.90 -18.85
N THR A 74 -8.59 3.26 -18.82
CA THR A 74 -9.23 2.78 -17.58
C THR A 74 -8.38 1.71 -16.88
N VAL A 75 -7.95 0.69 -17.63
CA VAL A 75 -7.10 -0.39 -17.10
C VAL A 75 -5.73 0.15 -16.68
N PHE A 76 -5.12 1.02 -17.49
CA PHE A 76 -3.84 1.62 -17.19
C PHE A 76 -3.91 2.42 -15.88
N LEU A 77 -4.86 3.35 -15.75
CA LEU A 77 -5.02 4.14 -14.52
C LEU A 77 -5.35 3.26 -13.30
N PHE A 78 -6.19 2.24 -13.48
CA PHE A 78 -6.55 1.34 -12.40
C PHE A 78 -5.36 0.52 -11.89
N ILE A 79 -4.42 0.14 -12.76
CA ILE A 79 -3.22 -0.59 -12.37
C ILE A 79 -2.16 0.38 -11.80
N THR A 80 -1.95 1.52 -12.45
CA THR A 80 -0.93 2.49 -12.03
C THR A 80 -1.22 3.09 -10.66
N ALA A 81 -2.48 3.45 -10.37
CA ALA A 81 -2.84 4.07 -9.09
C ALA A 81 -2.47 3.23 -7.84
N PRO A 82 -2.87 1.96 -7.70
CA PRO A 82 -2.50 1.12 -6.55
C PRO A 82 -1.02 0.76 -6.53
N ILE A 83 -0.36 0.57 -7.68
CA ILE A 83 1.09 0.31 -7.73
C ILE A 83 1.86 1.52 -7.20
N SER A 84 1.56 2.72 -7.68
CA SER A 84 2.18 3.96 -7.19
C SER A 84 1.93 4.17 -5.70
N ALA A 85 0.70 3.91 -5.22
CA ALA A 85 0.38 3.99 -3.80
C ALA A 85 1.21 3.00 -2.97
N HIS A 86 1.36 1.76 -3.43
CA HIS A 86 2.14 0.73 -2.74
C HIS A 86 3.63 1.08 -2.69
N MET A 87 4.20 1.57 -3.80
CA MET A 87 5.59 2.01 -3.85
C MET A 87 5.83 3.21 -2.92
N MET A 88 4.92 4.19 -2.89
CA MET A 88 5.01 5.31 -1.96
C MET A 88 4.96 4.86 -0.50
N ALA A 89 4.10 3.89 -0.16
CA ALA A 89 4.02 3.36 1.19
C ALA A 89 5.32 2.67 1.63
N LYS A 90 5.95 1.88 0.73
CA LYS A 90 7.25 1.27 1.01
C LYS A 90 8.36 2.31 1.19
N ALA A 91 8.41 3.31 0.31
CA ALA A 91 9.42 4.37 0.39
C ALA A 91 9.29 5.17 1.70
N ALA A 92 8.06 5.48 2.12
CA ALA A 92 7.80 6.15 3.39
C ALA A 92 8.27 5.34 4.60
N LEU A 93 8.02 4.03 4.61
CA LEU A 93 8.48 3.13 5.68
C LEU A 93 10.01 3.07 5.73
N SER A 94 10.68 3.02 4.58
CA SER A 94 12.15 3.01 4.52
C SER A 94 12.76 4.30 5.08
N LEU A 95 12.17 5.47 4.76
CA LEU A 95 12.62 6.75 5.34
C LEU A 95 12.41 6.81 6.86
N MET A 96 11.34 6.20 7.37
CA MET A 96 11.04 6.18 8.80
C MET A 96 11.91 5.19 9.58
N MET A 97 12.45 4.17 8.90
CA MET A 97 13.44 3.24 9.48
C MET A 97 14.84 3.86 9.60
N GLU A 98 15.15 4.91 8.85
CA GLU A 98 16.41 5.66 8.98
C GLU A 98 16.45 6.48 10.29
N ASP A 99 15.30 6.88 10.81
CA ASP A 99 15.15 7.70 12.02
C ASP A 99 15.06 6.84 13.31
N ARG A 100 15.52 5.59 13.27
CA ARG A 100 15.59 4.74 14.46
C ARG A 100 16.62 5.36 15.41
N PRO A 101 16.32 5.50 16.71
CA PRO A 101 17.33 5.92 17.68
C PRO A 101 18.51 4.95 17.60
N GLU A 102 19.71 5.50 17.52
CA GLU A 102 20.95 4.74 17.50
C GLU A 102 20.94 3.80 18.71
N VAL A 103 21.00 2.49 18.46
CA VAL A 103 21.04 1.52 19.55
C VAL A 103 22.28 1.84 20.40
N PRO A 104 22.13 2.12 21.71
CA PRO A 104 23.27 2.41 22.55
C PRO A 104 24.27 1.26 22.41
N ASN A 105 25.51 1.58 22.03
CA ASN A 105 26.57 0.58 22.01
C ASN A 105 26.73 0.01 23.44
N HIS A 106 27.03 -1.27 23.56
CA HIS A 106 27.12 -1.96 24.86
C HIS A 106 28.01 -1.23 25.87
N GLY A 107 29.06 -0.53 25.42
CA GLY A 107 29.91 0.29 26.30
C GLY A 107 29.25 1.54 26.90
N ASN A 108 28.11 1.97 26.34
CA ASN A 108 27.32 3.13 26.73
C ASN A 108 26.18 2.74 27.68
N MET A 109 25.69 1.49 27.56
CA MET A 109 24.58 0.96 28.37
C MET A 109 24.92 0.98 29.88
N GLU A 110 26.17 0.66 30.22
CA GLU A 110 26.68 0.71 31.59
C GLU A 110 26.80 2.14 32.15
N LYS A 111 26.98 3.16 31.29
CA LYS A 111 27.09 4.57 31.70
C LYS A 111 25.75 5.25 31.88
N GLU A 112 24.73 4.82 31.13
CA GLU A 112 23.36 5.35 31.22
C GLU A 112 22.47 4.61 32.23
N GLY A 113 22.99 3.59 32.92
CA GLY A 113 22.24 2.85 33.94
C GLY A 113 21.09 2.00 33.36
N LEU A 114 21.18 1.66 32.08
CA LEU A 114 20.20 0.82 31.40
C LEU A 114 20.42 -0.65 31.81
N PRO A 115 19.35 -1.43 32.06
CA PRO A 115 19.49 -2.84 32.34
C PRO A 115 20.11 -3.55 31.13
N SER A 116 21.20 -4.28 31.34
CA SER A 116 21.84 -5.07 30.28
C SER A 116 20.83 -6.00 29.63
N PRO A 117 20.83 -6.15 28.30
CA PRO A 117 19.97 -7.11 27.63
C PRO A 117 20.37 -8.50 28.13
N SER A 118 19.59 -9.05 29.04
CA SER A 118 19.70 -10.45 29.43
C SER A 118 19.48 -11.29 28.19
N THR A 119 20.47 -12.09 27.83
CA THR A 119 20.46 -13.08 26.73
C THR A 119 19.49 -14.24 27.02
N GLU A 120 18.29 -13.95 27.51
CA GLU A 120 17.25 -14.92 27.82
C GLU A 120 15.97 -14.50 27.11
N GLY A 121 15.82 -15.02 25.89
CA GLY A 121 14.66 -14.77 25.05
C GLY A 121 14.89 -15.13 23.58
N ASP A 122 15.19 -16.40 23.32
CA ASP A 122 14.85 -17.11 22.08
C ASP A 122 15.56 -16.72 20.75
N VAL A 123 16.89 -16.60 20.77
CA VAL A 123 17.74 -16.66 19.55
C VAL A 123 18.18 -18.11 19.26
N GLY A 124 17.43 -19.10 19.75
CA GLY A 124 17.80 -20.51 19.69
C GLY A 124 17.52 -21.21 18.36
N GLU A 125 16.52 -20.79 17.57
CA GLU A 125 15.97 -21.70 16.54
C GLU A 125 16.41 -21.42 15.09
N ASN A 126 17.00 -20.26 14.80
CA ASN A 126 17.29 -19.86 13.40
C ASN A 126 18.78 -19.85 13.02
N ALA A 127 19.69 -20.12 13.96
CA ALA A 127 21.13 -20.18 13.68
C ALA A 127 21.56 -21.50 13.02
N GLU A 128 20.77 -22.58 13.16
CA GLU A 128 21.07 -23.87 12.53
C GLU A 128 20.72 -23.90 11.04
N THR A 129 19.71 -23.16 10.59
CA THR A 129 19.30 -23.13 9.18
C THR A 129 20.33 -22.41 8.29
N ALA A 130 21.12 -21.50 8.85
CA ALA A 130 22.17 -20.78 8.12
C ALA A 130 23.43 -21.63 7.84
N LYS A 131 23.71 -22.66 8.65
CA LYS A 131 24.91 -23.50 8.48
C LYS A 131 24.73 -24.68 7.52
N GLN A 132 23.51 -25.02 7.12
CA GLN A 132 23.28 -26.19 6.27
C GLN A 132 23.30 -25.89 4.76
N HIS A 133 23.31 -24.61 4.36
CA HIS A 133 23.39 -24.20 2.96
C HIS A 133 24.83 -24.04 2.43
N GLU A 134 25.84 -24.14 3.30
CA GLU A 134 27.26 -24.12 2.90
C GLU A 134 27.84 -25.55 2.86
N ARG A 135 27.40 -26.39 1.91
CA ARG A 135 28.16 -27.60 1.56
C ARG A 135 29.24 -27.26 0.52
N PRO A 136 30.49 -27.68 0.72
CA PRO A 136 31.61 -27.30 -0.13
C PRO A 136 31.60 -28.04 -1.46
N ALA A 137 31.64 -27.30 -2.57
CA ALA A 137 31.96 -27.83 -3.88
C ALA A 137 33.43 -28.29 -3.89
N SER A 138 33.60 -29.60 -4.10
CA SER A 138 34.86 -30.32 -4.23
C SER A 138 35.72 -29.81 -5.40
N GLN A 139 36.85 -29.19 -5.05
CA GLN A 139 38.22 -29.40 -5.54
C GLN A 139 38.45 -29.95 -6.98
N PRO A 140 39.17 -29.22 -7.85
CA PRO A 140 39.93 -29.81 -8.94
C PRO A 140 41.41 -30.01 -8.51
N ARG A 141 41.97 -31.20 -8.81
CA ARG A 141 43.41 -31.45 -8.89
C ARG A 141 43.80 -31.62 -10.34
#